data_AF-A0A833J0D4-F1
#
_entry.id   AF-A0A833J0D4-F1
#
_cell.length_a   1.000
_cell.length_b   1.000
_cell.length_c   1.000
_cell.angle_alpha   90.00
_cell.angle_beta   90.00
_cell.angle_gamma   90.00
#
_symmetry.space_group_name_H-M   'P 1'
#
loop_
_entity.id
_entity.type
_entity.pdbx_description
1 polymer ?
#
loop_
_entity_poly.entity_id
_entity_poly.type
_entity_poly.pdbx_seq_one_letter_code
_entity_poly.pdbx_strand_id
1 'polypeptide(L)'
;MSALADLSDAGLADVLNTVRDEIVRRNGLLRDDASPTARSLVQGRRYVLIALAQADERLRAGPSTSLPAADLPAVDEPRVPRRPPLGGDPMRPTNGDRDPRCGGRPHP
;
A
#
# COMPACT_ATOMS: atom_id res chain seq x y z
N MET A 1 -11.33 -19.18 13.90
CA MET A 1 -12.12 -18.90 12.69
C MET A 1 -12.37 -17.41 12.63
N SER A 2 -12.19 -16.78 11.47
CA SER A 2 -12.48 -15.36 11.28
C SER A 2 -13.98 -15.21 11.06
N ALA A 3 -14.65 -14.31 11.77
CA ALA A 3 -16.10 -14.09 11.63
C ALA A 3 -16.51 -13.75 10.19
N LEU A 4 -15.58 -13.27 9.36
CA LEU A 4 -15.80 -12.99 7.94
C LEU A 4 -15.87 -14.26 7.08
N ALA A 5 -15.19 -15.34 7.47
CA ALA A 5 -15.16 -16.59 6.70
C ALA A 5 -16.47 -17.37 6.82
N ASP A 6 -17.27 -17.08 7.85
CA ASP A 6 -18.55 -17.74 8.11
C ASP A 6 -19.74 -16.96 7.50
N LEU A 7 -19.50 -15.82 6.84
CA LEU A 7 -20.54 -15.01 6.22
C LEU A 7 -20.99 -15.62 4.88
N SER A 8 -22.29 -15.53 4.61
CA SER A 8 -22.81 -15.72 3.25
C SER A 8 -22.36 -14.58 2.33
N ASP A 9 -22.40 -14.79 1.02
CA ASP A 9 -22.08 -13.73 0.04
C ASP A 9 -22.95 -12.47 0.24
N ALA A 10 -24.22 -12.65 0.64
CA ALA A 10 -25.11 -11.55 0.99
C ALA A 10 -24.64 -10.80 2.24
N GLY A 11 -24.27 -11.53 3.30
CA GLY A 11 -23.74 -10.91 4.51
C GLY A 11 -22.40 -10.21 4.27
N LEU A 12 -21.56 -10.76 3.40
CA LEU A 12 -20.32 -10.12 2.98
C LEU A 12 -20.58 -8.84 2.17
N ALA A 13 -21.54 -8.85 1.25
CA ALA A 13 -21.96 -7.66 0.50
C ALA A 13 -22.47 -6.54 1.42
N ASP A 14 -23.24 -6.87 2.45
CA ASP A 14 -23.72 -5.89 3.44
C ASP A 14 -22.56 -5.25 4.22
N VAL A 15 -21.54 -6.02 4.58
CA VAL A 15 -20.32 -5.51 5.20
C VAL A 15 -19.58 -4.56 4.26
N LEU A 16 -19.41 -4.93 2.98
CA LEU A 16 -18.76 -4.07 1.99
C LEU A 16 -19.51 -2.74 1.82
N ASN A 17 -20.85 -2.77 1.78
CA ASN A 17 -21.67 -1.56 1.71
C ASN A 17 -21.52 -0.69 2.97
N THR A 18 -21.55 -1.31 4.15
CA THR A 18 -21.34 -0.59 5.42
C THR A 18 -19.98 0.12 5.45
N VAL A 19 -18.92 -0.56 5.02
CA VAL A 19 -17.57 0.03 4.96
C VAL A 19 -17.52 1.16 3.93
N ARG A 20 -18.15 0.99 2.76
CA ARG A 20 -18.24 2.02 1.72
C ARG A 20 -18.90 3.29 2.26
N ASP A 21 -20.05 3.15 2.91
CA ASP A 21 -20.80 4.28 3.47
C ASP A 21 -20.02 5.00 4.56
N GLU A 22 -19.36 4.26 5.43
CA GLU A 22 -18.53 4.85 6.49
C GLU A 22 -17.33 5.61 5.92
N ILE A 23 -16.70 5.11 4.85
CA ILE A 23 -15.62 5.83 4.17
C ILE A 23 -16.15 7.13 3.54
N VAL A 24 -17.29 7.08 2.84
CA VAL A 24 -17.90 8.26 2.23
C VAL A 24 -18.24 9.31 3.30
N ARG A 25 -18.87 8.88 4.40
CA ARG A 25 -19.18 9.74 5.54
C ARG A 25 -17.93 10.40 6.12
N ARG A 26 -16.88 9.62 6.39
CA ARG A 26 -15.61 10.15 6.94
C ARG A 26 -14.87 11.06 5.96
N ASN A 27 -14.99 10.85 4.66
CA ASN A 27 -14.45 11.77 3.66
C ASN A 27 -15.24 13.08 3.61
N GLY A 28 -16.57 13.02 3.80
CA GLY A 28 -17.40 14.21 3.95
C GLY A 28 -16.97 15.12 5.10
N LEU A 29 -16.51 14.54 6.22
CA LEU A 29 -15.96 15.29 7.36
C LEU A 29 -14.66 16.04 7.05
N LEU A 30 -13.95 15.65 5.98
CA LEU A 30 -12.67 16.25 5.57
C LEU A 30 -12.82 17.18 4.36
N ARG A 31 -14.06 17.44 3.91
CA ARG A 31 -14.32 18.16 2.65
C ARG A 31 -13.67 19.53 2.59
N ASP A 32 -13.70 20.25 3.70
CA ASP A 32 -13.21 21.63 3.79
C ASP A 32 -11.80 21.72 4.42
N ASP A 33 -11.19 20.57 4.77
CA ASP A 33 -9.84 20.50 5.33
C ASP A 33 -8.80 20.47 4.20
N ALA A 34 -8.13 21.61 4.00
CA ALA A 34 -7.10 21.77 2.99
C ALA A 34 -5.72 21.20 3.38
N SER A 35 -5.57 20.61 4.58
CA SER A 35 -4.29 20.11 5.06
C SER A 35 -3.74 18.97 4.17
N PRO A 36 -2.41 18.86 4.01
CA PRO A 36 -1.80 17.75 3.27
C PRO A 36 -2.21 16.38 3.81
N THR A 37 -2.38 16.26 5.13
CA THR A 37 -2.82 15.02 5.78
C THR A 37 -4.25 14.65 5.41
N ALA A 38 -5.19 15.59 5.43
CA ALA A 38 -6.57 15.33 5.02
C ALA A 38 -6.64 14.90 3.55
N ARG A 39 -5.90 15.58 2.67
CA ARG A 39 -5.80 15.20 1.25
C ARG A 39 -5.24 13.79 1.07
N SER A 40 -4.16 13.45 1.78
CA SER A 40 -3.56 12.11 1.75
C SER A 40 -4.53 11.03 2.24
N LEU A 41 -5.28 11.29 3.32
CA LEU A 41 -6.29 10.36 3.84
C LEU A 41 -7.45 10.14 2.87
N VAL A 42 -7.99 11.22 2.27
CA VAL A 42 -9.06 11.12 1.26
C VAL A 42 -8.56 10.34 0.04
N GLN A 43 -7.33 10.61 -0.41
CA GLN A 43 -6.72 9.90 -1.53
C GLN A 43 -6.53 8.42 -1.21
N GLY A 44 -5.97 8.07 -0.04
CA GLY A 44 -5.85 6.68 0.43
C GLY A 44 -7.19 5.95 0.46
N ARG A 45 -8.25 6.60 0.95
CA ARG A 45 -9.60 6.04 1.01
C ARG A 45 -10.26 5.86 -0.36
N ARG A 46 -9.90 6.66 -1.38
CA ARG A 46 -10.37 6.46 -2.76
C ARG A 46 -9.93 5.11 -3.33
N TYR A 47 -8.71 4.65 -3.01
CA TYR A 47 -8.26 3.31 -3.39
C TYR A 47 -9.13 2.22 -2.81
N VAL A 48 -9.43 2.34 -1.51
CA VAL A 48 -10.27 1.37 -0.82
C VAL A 48 -11.66 1.33 -1.44
N LEU A 49 -12.25 2.48 -1.78
CA LEU A 49 -13.55 2.52 -2.45
C LEU A 49 -13.56 1.80 -3.81
N ILE A 50 -12.48 1.91 -4.58
CA ILE A 50 -12.34 1.19 -5.87
C ILE A 50 -12.26 -0.32 -5.62
N ALA A 51 -11.44 -0.75 -4.66
CA ALA A 51 -11.33 -2.17 -4.29
C ALA A 51 -12.67 -2.74 -3.79
N LEU A 52 -13.42 -1.97 -2.98
CA LEU A 52 -14.75 -2.37 -2.51
C LEU A 52 -15.77 -2.48 -3.66
N ALA A 53 -15.72 -1.58 -4.64
CA ALA A 53 -16.58 -1.67 -5.83
C ALA A 53 -16.28 -2.94 -6.65
N GLN A 54 -15.00 -3.29 -6.80
CA GLN A 54 -14.60 -4.52 -7.47
C GLN A 54 -14.99 -5.79 -6.69
N ALA A 55 -14.92 -5.75 -5.37
CA ALA A 55 -15.31 -6.87 -4.52
C ALA A 55 -16.82 -7.12 -4.62
N ASP A 56 -17.63 -6.06 -4.56
CA ASP A 56 -19.08 -6.14 -4.76
C ASP A 56 -19.45 -6.72 -6.13
N GLU A 57 -18.77 -6.26 -7.19
CA GLU A 57 -19.01 -6.79 -8.54
C GLU A 57 -18.62 -8.26 -8.67
N ARG A 58 -17.52 -8.69 -8.03
CA ARG A 58 -17.11 -10.11 -7.98
C ARG A 58 -18.13 -10.98 -7.25
N LEU A 59 -18.68 -10.50 -6.13
CA LEU A 59 -19.72 -11.23 -5.40
C LEU A 59 -20.99 -11.37 -6.24
N ARG A 60 -21.37 -10.32 -6.99
CA ARG A 60 -22.54 -10.35 -7.87
C ARG A 60 -22.34 -11.26 -9.09
N ALA A 61 -21.15 -11.25 -9.68
CA ALA A 61 -20.84 -12.01 -10.89
C ALA A 61 -20.54 -13.50 -10.64
N GLY A 62 -20.18 -13.86 -9.40
CA GLY A 62 -19.82 -15.22 -9.02
C GLY A 62 -18.39 -15.61 -9.42
N PRO A 63 -17.87 -16.73 -8.88
CA PRO A 63 -16.45 -17.10 -8.93
C PRO A 63 -15.93 -17.46 -10.33
N SER A 64 -16.82 -17.77 -11.27
CA SER A 64 -16.49 -18.18 -12.65
C SER A 64 -16.45 -17.02 -13.65
N THR A 65 -16.84 -15.80 -13.25
CA THR A 65 -16.89 -14.65 -14.16
C THR A 65 -15.58 -13.86 -14.11
N SER A 66 -14.88 -13.81 -15.24
CA SER A 66 -13.69 -12.96 -15.39
C SER A 66 -14.12 -11.50 -15.44
N LEU A 67 -13.60 -10.70 -14.50
CA LEU A 67 -13.86 -9.26 -14.42
C LEU A 67 -12.58 -8.47 -14.67
N PRO A 68 -12.66 -7.32 -15.37
CA PRO A 68 -11.49 -6.48 -15.59
C PRO A 68 -10.87 -6.02 -14.27
N ALA A 69 -9.55 -5.92 -14.25
CA ALA A 69 -8.84 -5.24 -13.17
C ALA A 69 -9.27 -3.76 -13.16
N ALA A 70 -9.45 -3.18 -11.99
CA ALA A 70 -9.77 -1.77 -11.86
C ALA A 70 -8.46 -1.01 -11.92
N ASP A 71 -8.47 0.06 -12.69
CA ASP A 71 -7.37 1.00 -12.72
C ASP A 71 -7.32 1.73 -11.37
N LEU A 72 -6.28 1.43 -10.60
CA LEU A 72 -6.01 2.14 -9.36
C LEU A 72 -5.44 3.53 -9.70
N PRO A 73 -5.89 4.61 -9.04
CA PRO A 73 -5.38 5.96 -9.31
C PRO A 73 -3.87 6.01 -9.07
N ALA A 74 -3.13 6.85 -9.78
CA ALA A 74 -1.72 7.03 -9.46
C ALA A 74 -1.58 7.66 -8.06
N VAL A 75 -0.87 6.99 -7.14
CA VAL A 75 -0.42 7.63 -5.90
C VAL A 75 0.88 8.34 -6.26
N ASP A 76 0.92 9.67 -6.18
CA ASP A 76 2.20 10.35 -5.94
C ASP A 76 2.57 10.00 -4.50
N GLU A 77 3.29 8.89 -4.31
CA GLU A 77 3.90 8.61 -3.02
C GLU A 77 4.66 9.86 -2.60
N PRO A 78 4.59 10.29 -1.32
CA PRO A 78 5.44 11.37 -0.85
C PRO A 78 6.86 10.95 -1.18
N ARG A 79 7.46 11.59 -2.19
CA ARG A 79 8.79 11.24 -2.67
C ARG A 79 9.71 11.45 -1.49
N VAL A 80 10.04 10.37 -0.79
CA VAL A 80 11.09 10.37 0.22
C VAL A 80 12.28 10.99 -0.50
N PRO A 81 12.91 12.05 0.04
CA PRO A 81 14.14 12.56 -0.54
C PRO A 81 15.06 11.36 -0.70
N ARG A 82 15.31 10.94 -1.95
CA ARG A 82 16.21 9.82 -2.22
C ARG A 82 17.52 10.22 -1.57
N ARG A 83 17.95 9.47 -0.55
CA ARG A 83 19.30 9.64 -0.01
C ARG A 83 20.23 9.70 -1.21
N PRO A 84 21.11 10.72 -1.31
CA PRO A 84 22.18 10.68 -2.29
C PRO A 84 22.85 9.30 -2.19
N PRO A 85 23.20 8.65 -3.31
CA PRO A 85 23.94 7.40 -3.24
C PRO A 85 25.12 7.64 -2.30
N LEU A 86 25.24 6.80 -1.26
CA LEU A 86 26.39 6.83 -0.37
C LEU A 86 27.61 6.76 -1.27
N GLY A 87 28.29 7.90 -1.41
CA GLY A 87 29.49 8.01 -2.23
C GLY A 87 30.42 6.91 -1.78
N GLY A 88 30.71 5.98 -2.70
CA GLY A 88 31.67 4.92 -2.42
C GLY A 88 32.95 5.56 -1.91
N ASP A 89 33.50 5.00 -0.82
CA ASP A 89 34.78 5.42 -0.28
C ASP A 89 35.81 5.46 -1.42
N PRO A 90 36.32 6.64 -1.81
CA PRO A 90 37.23 6.76 -2.94
C PRO A 90 38.56 6.02 -2.73
N MET A 91 38.81 5.51 -1.52
CA MET A 91 39.98 4.73 -1.18
C MET A 91 39.78 3.22 -1.33
N ARG A 92 38.59 2.73 -1.72
CA ARG A 92 38.36 1.29 -1.88
C ARG A 92 39.12 0.78 -3.12
N PRO A 93 40.12 -0.10 -2.97
CA PRO A 93 40.87 -0.64 -4.12
C PRO A 93 39.93 -1.47 -4.99
N THR A 94 39.87 -1.16 -6.29
CA THR A 94 39.02 -1.87 -7.28
C THR A 94 39.65 -3.16 -7.79
N ASN A 95 40.91 -3.43 -7.42
CA ASN A 95 41.73 -4.46 -8.06
C ASN A 95 41.99 -5.64 -7.12
N GLY A 96 41.01 -6.08 -6.33
CA GLY A 96 41.09 -7.33 -5.55
C GLY A 96 42.19 -7.45 -4.48
N ASP A 97 43.14 -6.52 -4.42
CA ASP A 97 44.22 -6.50 -3.46
C ASP A 97 43.67 -6.14 -2.08
N ARG A 98 43.78 -7.11 -1.17
CA ARG A 98 43.36 -6.99 0.22
C ARG A 98 44.20 -5.89 0.89
N ASP A 99 43.55 -4.93 1.54
CA ASP A 99 44.23 -3.92 2.39
C ASP A 99 45.14 -4.66 3.38
N PRO A 100 46.46 -4.35 3.43
CA PRO A 100 47.42 -5.03 4.30
C PRO A 100 47.15 -4.78 5.79
N ARG A 101 46.17 -3.93 6.15
CA ARG A 101 45.73 -3.71 7.54
C ARG A 101 44.79 -4.79 8.09
N CYS A 102 44.39 -5.77 7.29
CA CYS A 102 43.70 -6.97 7.77
C CYS A 102 44.71 -8.05 8.22
N GLY A 103 45.64 -7.68 9.09
CA GLY A 103 46.47 -8.61 9.85
C GLY A 103 45.62 -9.31 10.90
N GLY A 104 45.42 -10.62 10.72
CA GLY A 104 44.60 -11.44 11.59
C GLY A 104 45.06 -11.43 13.05
N ARG A 105 44.09 -11.54 13.96
CA ARG A 105 44.31 -12.15 15.27
C ARG A 105 43.55 -13.46 15.30
N PRO A 106 44.18 -14.60 15.66
CA PRO A 106 43.44 -15.79 16.02
C PRO A 106 42.77 -15.54 17.38
N HIS A 107 41.46 -15.77 17.46
CA HIS A 107 40.76 -15.86 18.74
C HIS A 107 41.04 -17.24 19.36
N PRO A 108 41.25 -17.34 20.70
CA PRO A 108 41.18 -18.62 21.41
C PRO A 108 39.74 -19.17 21.43
#